data_AF-A0A644XS68-F1
#
_entry.id   AF-A0A644XS68-F1
#
_cell.length_a   1.000
_cell.length_b   1.000
_cell.length_c   1.000
_cell.angle_alpha   90.00
_cell.angle_beta   90.00
_cell.angle_gamma   90.00
#
_symmetry.space_group_name_H-M   'P 1'
#
loop_
_entity.id
_entity.type
_entity.pdbx_description
1 polymer ?
#
loop_
_entity_poly.entity_id
_entity_poly.type
_entity_poly.pdbx_seq_one_letter_code
_entity_poly.pdbx_strand_id
1 'polypeptide(L)'
;MDRFNARNIVVGYNFTFGYKASGSISTLKEFADKYGYDVEEIYPVKYNGVVVSSTLVRNLLQEGKIHEANNLLVDNYTIYCEEIEMDYNKNIGFVDNKSSIVVPADGRYFVLAGDEKAVLTIVTNKSGSVLTFDKAIGKNENIVFLDKAL
;
A
#
# COMPACT_ATOMS: atom_id res chain seq x y z
N MET A 1 -3.54 22.27 -21.10
CA MET A 1 -3.02 23.07 -19.96
C MET A 1 -4.14 23.76 -19.18
N ASP A 2 -5.33 23.88 -19.76
CA ASP A 2 -6.39 24.78 -19.29
C ASP A 2 -7.11 24.33 -18.02
N ARG A 3 -6.90 23.09 -17.58
CA ARG A 3 -7.64 22.52 -16.45
C ARG A 3 -7.03 22.81 -15.08
N PHE A 4 -5.71 22.97 -15.01
CA PHE A 4 -4.98 23.09 -13.73
C PHE A 4 -4.06 24.31 -13.65
N ASN A 5 -3.71 24.96 -14.78
CA ASN A 5 -2.81 26.12 -14.82
C ASN A 5 -1.57 25.96 -13.92
N ALA A 6 -0.95 24.78 -13.99
CA ALA A 6 0.13 24.40 -13.10
C ALA A 6 1.38 25.27 -13.35
N ARG A 7 1.95 25.83 -12.28
CA ARG A 7 3.20 26.60 -12.33
C ARG A 7 4.44 25.78 -11.99
N ASN A 8 4.26 24.73 -11.19
CA ASN A 8 5.32 23.83 -10.77
C ASN A 8 4.81 22.40 -10.87
N ILE A 9 5.63 21.50 -11.42
CA ILE A 9 5.34 20.08 -11.54
C ILE A 9 6.45 19.30 -10.84
N VAL A 10 6.10 18.55 -9.80
CA VAL A 10 7.03 17.71 -9.04
C VAL A 10 6.78 16.25 -9.39
N VAL A 11 7.81 15.53 -9.84
CA VAL A 11 7.71 14.13 -10.27
C VAL A 11 8.86 13.29 -9.73
N GLY A 12 8.61 12.01 -9.46
CA GLY A 12 9.67 11.06 -9.10
C GLY A 12 10.56 10.70 -10.28
N TYR A 13 11.80 10.30 -9.99
CA TYR A 13 12.83 9.92 -10.96
C TYR A 13 12.42 8.86 -12.02
N ASN A 14 11.37 8.07 -11.77
CA ASN A 14 10.87 7.02 -12.66
C ASN A 14 9.55 7.41 -13.37
N PHE A 15 9.18 8.70 -13.37
CA PHE A 15 7.95 9.17 -13.97
C PHE A 15 7.95 9.09 -15.50
N THR A 16 6.89 8.52 -16.06
CA THR A 16 6.63 8.46 -17.50
C THR A 16 5.19 8.81 -17.80
N PHE A 17 4.93 9.41 -18.96
CA PHE A 17 3.58 9.82 -19.39
C PHE A 17 3.39 9.65 -20.91
N GLY A 18 2.20 9.97 -21.41
CA GLY A 18 1.87 9.88 -22.83
C GLY A 18 1.55 8.45 -23.29
N TYR A 19 1.22 8.31 -24.58
CA TYR A 19 0.83 7.03 -25.16
C TYR A 19 1.99 6.04 -25.08
N LYS A 20 1.76 4.88 -24.44
CA LYS A 20 2.77 3.84 -24.22
C LYS A 20 4.02 4.34 -23.47
N ALA A 21 3.85 5.24 -22.50
CA ALA A 21 4.95 5.77 -21.69
C ALA A 21 6.06 6.45 -22.53
N SER A 22 5.67 7.08 -23.64
CA SER A 22 6.61 7.70 -24.59
C SER A 22 7.27 8.98 -24.07
N GLY A 23 6.68 9.64 -23.07
CA GLY A 23 7.22 10.82 -22.42
C GLY A 23 7.93 10.47 -21.12
N SER A 24 9.01 11.18 -20.83
CA SER A 24 9.79 11.07 -19.60
C SER A 24 9.97 12.43 -18.95
N ILE A 25 10.69 12.49 -17.82
CA ILE A 25 11.07 13.75 -17.17
C ILE A 25 11.82 14.68 -18.14
N SER A 26 12.66 14.12 -19.03
CA SER A 26 13.35 14.90 -20.06
C SER A 26 12.35 15.59 -20.99
N THR A 27 11.35 14.84 -21.48
CA THR A 27 10.26 15.40 -22.29
C THR A 27 9.47 16.46 -21.52
N LEU A 28 9.25 16.25 -20.22
CA LEU A 28 8.55 17.21 -19.36
C LEU A 28 9.34 18.52 -19.19
N LYS A 29 10.67 18.43 -19.06
CA LYS A 29 11.59 19.59 -18.99
C LYS A 29 11.65 20.33 -20.34
N GLU A 30 11.67 19.63 -21.47
CA GLU A 30 11.61 20.26 -22.81
C GLU A 30 10.33 21.08 -23.03
N PHE A 31 9.22 20.62 -22.43
CA PHE A 31 7.93 21.29 -22.51
C PHE A 31 7.79 22.45 -21.51
N ALA A 32 8.66 22.56 -20.50
CA ALA A 32 8.63 23.61 -19.49
C ALA A 32 8.66 25.01 -20.11
N ASP A 33 9.63 25.26 -21.00
CA ASP A 33 9.79 26.54 -21.71
C ASP A 33 8.57 26.89 -22.56
N LYS A 34 7.96 25.87 -23.19
CA LYS A 34 6.83 26.05 -24.10
C LYS A 34 5.54 26.42 -23.35
N TYR A 35 5.34 25.84 -22.17
CA TYR A 35 4.06 25.95 -21.46
C TYR A 35 4.15 26.78 -20.17
N GLY A 36 5.34 27.27 -19.79
CA GLY A 36 5.52 28.21 -18.69
C GLY A 36 5.34 27.60 -17.30
N TYR A 37 5.80 26.36 -17.11
CA TYR A 37 5.87 25.70 -15.80
C TYR A 37 7.31 25.30 -15.48
N ASP A 38 7.62 25.14 -14.20
CA ASP A 38 8.88 24.56 -13.74
C ASP A 38 8.73 23.06 -13.41
N VAL A 39 9.83 22.30 -13.51
CA VAL A 39 9.86 20.86 -13.20
C VAL A 39 10.89 20.57 -12.11
N GLU A 40 10.45 19.91 -11.05
CA GLU A 40 11.32 19.37 -10.00
C GLU A 40 11.31 17.84 -10.04
N GLU A 41 12.51 17.25 -10.04
CA GLU A 41 12.70 15.80 -10.02
C GLU A 41 13.09 15.34 -8.62
N ILE A 42 12.29 14.45 -8.05
CA ILE A 42 12.56 13.83 -6.75
C ILE A 42 13.35 12.55 -6.95
N TYR A 43 14.55 12.53 -6.39
CA TYR A 43 15.44 11.38 -6.39
C TYR A 43 14.85 10.17 -5.64
N PRO A 44 15.25 8.93 -5.99
CA PRO A 44 14.78 7.74 -5.31
C PRO A 44 15.10 7.78 -3.82
N VAL A 45 14.08 7.54 -2.99
CA VAL A 45 14.28 7.27 -1.56
C VAL A 45 14.90 5.88 -1.42
N LYS A 46 15.92 5.77 -0.57
CA LYS A 46 16.60 4.50 -0.27
C LYS A 46 16.54 4.21 1.23
N TYR A 47 16.30 2.94 1.56
CA TYR A 47 16.40 2.40 2.91
C TYR A 47 17.40 1.24 2.89
N ASN A 48 18.44 1.30 3.74
CA ASN A 48 19.55 0.34 3.74
C ASN A 48 20.15 0.08 2.34
N GLY A 49 20.25 1.11 1.51
CA GLY A 49 20.79 1.03 0.15
C GLY A 49 19.81 0.50 -0.91
N VAL A 50 18.63 0.01 -0.52
CA VAL A 50 17.59 -0.48 -1.42
C VAL A 50 16.60 0.65 -1.75
N VAL A 51 16.22 0.77 -3.02
CA VAL A 51 15.21 1.76 -3.44
C VAL A 51 13.84 1.39 -2.91
N VAL A 52 13.21 2.31 -2.18
CA VAL A 52 11.83 2.16 -1.69
C VAL A 52 10.87 2.30 -2.86
N SER A 53 9.97 1.33 -3.03
CA SER A 53 8.97 1.34 -4.09
C SER A 53 7.73 0.54 -3.69
N SER A 54 6.57 0.87 -4.28
CA SER A 54 5.35 0.11 -4.03
C SER A 54 5.48 -1.36 -4.44
N THR A 55 6.24 -1.66 -5.50
CA THR A 55 6.50 -3.05 -5.91
C THR A 55 7.24 -3.83 -4.83
N LEU A 56 8.28 -3.23 -4.23
CA LEU A 56 9.02 -3.85 -3.14
C LEU A 56 8.12 -4.10 -1.92
N VAL A 57 7.35 -3.10 -1.50
CA VAL A 57 6.42 -3.24 -0.36
C VAL A 57 5.40 -4.35 -0.62
N ARG A 58 4.77 -4.38 -1.81
CA ARG A 58 3.79 -5.42 -2.16
C ARG A 58 4.41 -6.82 -2.13
N ASN A 59 5.62 -6.98 -2.67
CA ASN A 59 6.30 -8.27 -2.65
C ASN A 59 6.60 -8.72 -1.21
N LEU A 60 7.07 -7.82 -0.33
CA LEU A 60 7.31 -8.13 1.07
C LEU A 60 6.02 -8.57 1.79
N LEU A 61 4.91 -7.87 1.57
CA LEU A 61 3.60 -8.26 2.13
C LEU A 61 3.16 -9.64 1.61
N GLN A 62 3.32 -9.91 0.31
CA GLN A 62 3.03 -11.21 -0.31
C GLN A 62 3.96 -12.34 0.12
N GLU A 63 5.12 -12.02 0.67
CA GLU A 63 6.04 -12.97 1.32
C GLU A 63 5.75 -13.11 2.84
N GLY A 64 4.83 -12.31 3.37
CA GLY A 64 4.51 -12.24 4.81
C GLY A 64 5.57 -11.53 5.65
N LYS A 65 6.49 -10.79 5.01
CA LYS A 65 7.57 -10.01 5.62
C LYS A 65 7.05 -8.65 6.11
N ILE A 66 6.18 -8.69 7.12
CA ILE A 66 5.50 -7.51 7.65
C ILE A 66 6.49 -6.51 8.25
N HIS A 67 7.45 -6.98 9.05
CA HIS A 67 8.42 -6.11 9.70
C HIS A 67 9.26 -5.32 8.67
N GLU A 68 9.75 -6.00 7.63
CA GLU A 68 10.50 -5.34 6.56
C GLU A 68 9.62 -4.37 5.76
N ALA A 69 8.36 -4.72 5.47
CA ALA A 69 7.44 -3.82 4.78
C ALA A 69 7.18 -2.54 5.61
N ASN A 70 6.94 -2.68 6.91
CA ASN A 70 6.68 -1.57 7.82
C ASN A 70 7.89 -0.63 7.92
N ASN A 71 9.12 -1.15 7.89
CA ASN A 71 10.34 -0.33 7.88
C ASN A 71 10.50 0.54 6.61
N LEU A 72 9.79 0.22 5.53
CA LEU A 72 9.80 0.99 4.28
C LEU A 72 8.64 1.99 4.18
N LEU A 73 7.63 1.87 5.04
CA LEU A 73 6.45 2.72 5.07
C LEU A 73 6.62 3.81 6.14
N VAL A 74 5.86 4.90 5.99
CA VAL A 74 5.82 5.96 7.01
C VAL A 74 5.12 5.46 8.28
N ASP A 75 4.08 4.65 8.09
CA ASP A 75 3.31 4.00 9.15
C ASP A 75 3.18 2.50 8.85
N ASN A 76 2.83 1.72 9.88
CA ASN A 76 2.60 0.29 9.72
C ASN A 76 1.51 0.00 8.68
N TYR A 77 1.70 -1.08 7.94
CA TYR A 77 0.73 -1.54 6.95
C TYR A 77 -0.64 -1.76 7.60
N THR A 78 -1.66 -1.13 7.03
CA THR A 78 -3.00 -1.09 7.59
C THR A 78 -4.02 -1.46 6.53
N ILE A 79 -4.93 -2.36 6.88
CA ILE A 79 -6.16 -2.60 6.10
C ILE A 79 -7.29 -1.83 6.79
N TYR A 80 -7.95 -0.97 6.02
CA TYR A 80 -9.04 -0.15 6.54
C TYR A 80 -10.32 -0.98 6.60
N CYS A 81 -11.03 -0.92 7.72
CA CYS A 81 -12.21 -1.77 7.94
C CYS A 81 -13.35 -1.47 6.96
N GLU A 82 -13.42 -0.24 6.43
CA GLU A 82 -14.44 0.18 5.46
C GLU A 82 -14.24 -0.44 4.07
N GLU A 83 -13.06 -0.98 3.80
CA GLU A 83 -12.70 -1.59 2.52
C GLU A 83 -12.92 -3.12 2.50
N ILE A 84 -13.33 -3.71 3.62
CA ILE A 84 -13.49 -5.17 3.79
C ILE A 84 -14.84 -5.54 4.40
N GLU A 85 -15.34 -6.74 4.10
CA GLU A 85 -16.61 -7.22 4.68
C GLU A 85 -16.34 -7.88 6.04
N MET A 86 -16.97 -7.37 7.11
CA MET A 86 -16.75 -7.85 8.48
C MET A 86 -18.00 -8.50 9.09
N ASP A 87 -17.86 -9.71 9.62
CA ASP A 87 -18.81 -10.37 10.54
C ASP A 87 -18.25 -10.37 11.96
N TYR A 88 -18.56 -9.31 12.72
CA TYR A 88 -18.09 -9.12 14.10
C TYR A 88 -18.61 -10.17 15.08
N ASN A 89 -19.71 -10.88 14.77
CA ASN A 89 -20.19 -11.95 15.65
C ASN A 89 -19.31 -13.20 15.55
N LYS A 90 -18.65 -13.39 14.40
CA LYS A 90 -17.75 -14.51 14.13
C LYS A 90 -16.27 -14.12 14.17
N ASN A 91 -15.95 -12.84 14.32
CA ASN A 91 -14.60 -12.31 14.23
C ASN A 91 -13.91 -12.67 12.90
N ILE A 92 -14.66 -12.56 11.80
CA ILE A 92 -14.19 -12.90 10.45
C ILE A 92 -14.35 -11.68 9.54
N GLY A 93 -13.29 -11.34 8.82
CA GLY A 93 -13.28 -10.45 7.68
C GLY A 93 -13.11 -11.20 6.36
N PHE A 94 -13.56 -10.60 5.26
CA PHE A 94 -13.37 -11.12 3.91
C PHE A 94 -12.91 -10.03 2.94
N VAL A 95 -11.93 -10.39 2.11
CA VAL A 95 -11.41 -9.54 1.02
C VAL A 95 -11.51 -10.30 -0.29
N ASP A 96 -12.32 -9.79 -1.23
CA ASP A 96 -12.46 -10.39 -2.57
C ASP A 96 -11.17 -10.23 -3.38
N ASN A 97 -10.82 -11.22 -4.20
CA ASN A 97 -9.63 -11.19 -5.06
C ASN A 97 -9.64 -10.06 -6.12
N LYS A 98 -10.80 -9.44 -6.39
CA LYS A 98 -10.93 -8.27 -7.25
C LYS A 98 -10.63 -6.95 -6.52
N SER A 99 -10.49 -6.98 -5.21
CA SER A 99 -10.11 -5.81 -4.41
C SER A 99 -8.70 -5.33 -4.78
N SER A 100 -8.47 -4.02 -4.65
CA SER A 100 -7.12 -3.45 -4.75
C SER A 100 -6.28 -3.61 -3.49
N ILE A 101 -6.87 -4.11 -2.39
CA ILE A 101 -6.17 -4.36 -1.12
C ILE A 101 -5.11 -5.43 -1.33
N VAL A 102 -3.91 -5.16 -0.82
CA VAL A 102 -2.81 -6.13 -0.81
C VAL A 102 -2.91 -6.94 0.48
N VAL A 103 -3.61 -8.07 0.45
CA VAL A 103 -3.66 -8.95 1.62
C VAL A 103 -2.29 -9.61 1.80
N PRO A 104 -1.68 -9.57 3.00
CA PRO A 104 -0.45 -10.30 3.25
C PRO A 104 -0.61 -11.81 3.02
N ALA A 105 0.52 -12.50 2.84
CA ALA A 105 0.53 -13.94 2.60
C ALA A 105 -0.32 -14.74 3.62
N ASP A 106 -0.77 -15.93 3.25
CA ASP A 106 -1.40 -16.83 4.21
C ASP A 106 -0.50 -17.09 5.41
N GLY A 107 -1.10 -17.09 6.60
CA GLY A 107 -0.36 -17.22 7.85
C GLY A 107 -1.05 -16.51 9.02
N ARG A 108 -0.32 -16.45 10.14
CA ARG A 108 -0.77 -15.79 11.37
C ARG A 108 0.02 -14.52 11.59
N TYR A 109 -0.63 -13.48 12.09
CA TYR A 109 -0.05 -12.14 12.25
C TYR A 109 -0.46 -11.54 13.58
N PHE A 110 0.46 -10.82 14.22
CA PHE A 110 0.12 -9.91 15.30
C PHE A 110 -0.43 -8.63 14.69
N VAL A 111 -1.62 -8.22 15.12
CA VAL A 111 -2.29 -7.01 14.63
C VAL A 111 -2.80 -6.16 15.79
N LEU A 112 -3.03 -4.88 15.53
CA LEU A 112 -3.90 -4.03 16.33
C LEU A 112 -5.22 -3.83 15.60
N ALA A 113 -6.32 -3.89 16.34
CA ALA A 113 -7.64 -3.42 15.93
C ALA A 113 -8.09 -2.39 16.97
N GLY A 114 -7.92 -1.10 16.65
CA GLY A 114 -7.96 -0.04 17.66
C GLY A 114 -6.80 -0.20 18.64
N ASP A 115 -7.09 -0.16 19.95
CA ASP A 115 -6.09 -0.38 21.01
C ASP A 115 -5.87 -1.87 21.36
N GLU A 116 -6.64 -2.77 20.73
CA GLU A 116 -6.62 -4.20 21.06
C GLU A 116 -5.61 -4.97 20.20
N LYS A 117 -4.62 -5.60 20.86
CA LYS A 117 -3.72 -6.57 20.21
C LYS A 117 -4.42 -7.90 19.98
N ALA A 118 -4.41 -8.42 18.77
CA ALA A 118 -5.01 -9.71 18.41
C ALA A 118 -4.08 -10.52 17.51
N VAL A 119 -4.37 -11.82 17.36
CA VAL A 119 -3.78 -12.66 16.33
C VAL A 119 -4.77 -12.81 15.18
N LEU A 120 -4.36 -12.37 14.00
CA LEU A 120 -5.11 -12.51 12.75
C LEU A 120 -4.57 -13.69 11.96
N THR A 121 -5.45 -14.59 11.55
CA THR A 121 -5.13 -15.68 10.62
C THR A 121 -5.68 -15.35 9.25
N ILE A 122 -4.83 -15.41 8.23
CA ILE A 122 -5.19 -15.20 6.83
C ILE A 122 -5.16 -16.55 6.11
N VAL A 123 -6.26 -16.87 5.43
CA VAL A 123 -6.36 -18.03 4.54
C VAL A 123 -6.98 -17.59 3.22
N THR A 124 -6.27 -17.82 2.13
CA THR A 124 -6.72 -17.44 0.79
C THR A 124 -7.36 -18.63 0.08
N ASN A 125 -8.47 -18.36 -0.60
CA ASN A 125 -9.16 -19.32 -1.45
C ASN A 125 -9.42 -18.71 -2.84
N LYS A 126 -10.16 -19.44 -3.69
CA LYS A 126 -10.45 -19.00 -5.07
C LYS A 126 -11.24 -17.69 -5.14
N SER A 127 -12.05 -17.38 -4.14
CA SER A 127 -12.91 -16.20 -4.11
C SER A 127 -12.25 -15.00 -3.44
N GLY A 128 -11.34 -15.22 -2.51
CA GLY A 128 -10.74 -14.14 -1.73
C GLY A 128 -9.94 -14.63 -0.53
N SER A 129 -9.55 -13.70 0.32
CA SER A 129 -8.87 -13.95 1.58
C SER A 129 -9.85 -13.87 2.75
N VAL A 130 -9.82 -14.87 3.62
CA VAL A 130 -10.57 -14.89 4.88
C VAL A 130 -9.61 -14.48 6.01
N LEU A 131 -10.04 -13.50 6.79
CA LEU A 131 -9.29 -12.88 7.89
C LEU A 131 -9.98 -13.26 9.21
N THR A 132 -9.43 -14.22 9.97
CA THR A 132 -10.03 -14.69 11.22
C THR A 132 -9.24 -14.18 12.42
N PHE A 133 -9.89 -13.45 13.33
CA PHE A 133 -9.28 -12.99 14.58
C PHE A 133 -9.47 -14.03 15.68
N ASP A 134 -8.47 -14.18 16.53
CA ASP A 134 -8.49 -15.09 17.69
C ASP A 134 -9.43 -14.66 18.82
N LYS A 135 -9.83 -13.39 18.82
CA LYS A 135 -10.76 -12.81 19.80
C LYS A 135 -11.67 -11.76 19.16
N ALA A 136 -12.66 -11.32 19.93
CA ALA A 136 -13.51 -10.19 19.54
C ALA A 136 -12.69 -8.90 19.42
N ILE A 137 -12.98 -8.14 18.37
CA ILE A 137 -12.38 -6.82 18.10
C ILE A 137 -13.44 -5.73 18.09
N GLY A 138 -13.01 -4.49 18.27
CA GLY A 138 -13.88 -3.32 18.17
C GLY A 138 -14.54 -3.20 16.79
N LYS A 139 -15.71 -2.58 16.74
CA LYS A 139 -16.42 -2.33 15.48
C LYS A 139 -15.80 -1.13 14.76
N ASN A 140 -15.64 -1.26 13.45
CA ASN A 140 -15.09 -0.24 12.56
C ASN A 140 -13.65 0.17 12.93
N GLU A 141 -12.88 -0.79 13.44
CA GLU A 141 -11.47 -0.59 13.77
C GLU A 141 -10.59 -1.03 12.60
N ASN A 142 -9.65 -0.17 12.21
CA ASN A 142 -8.65 -0.50 11.19
C ASN A 142 -7.69 -1.58 11.71
N ILE A 143 -7.19 -2.41 10.80
CA ILE A 143 -6.34 -3.55 11.12
C ILE A 143 -4.90 -3.17 10.81
N VAL A 144 -4.12 -2.89 11.85
CA VAL A 144 -2.70 -2.52 11.72
C VAL A 144 -1.84 -3.76 11.92
N PHE A 145 -1.06 -4.12 10.91
CA PHE A 145 -0.15 -5.27 10.97
C PHE A 145 1.14 -4.92 11.70
N LEU A 146 1.44 -5.65 12.78
CA LEU A 146 2.64 -5.44 13.58
C LEU A 146 3.79 -6.36 13.11
N ASP A 147 3.53 -7.67 13.04
CA ASP A 147 4.51 -8.67 12.62
C ASP A 147 3.85 -10.02 12.29
N LYS A 148 4.60 -10.96 11.72
CA LYS A 148 4.17 -12.35 11.51
C LYS A 148 4.30 -13.17 12.80
N ALA A 149 3.24 -13.91 13.14
CA ALA A 149 3.13 -14.71 14.36
C ALA A 149 3.42 -16.19 14.08
N LEU A 150 4.70 -16.52 13.82
CA LEU A 150 5.26 -17.87 13.55
C LEU A 150 4.60 -18.66 12.41
#